data_AF-A0AAW6REX3-F1
#
_entry.id   AF-A0AAW6REX3-F1
#
_cell.length_a   1.000
_cell.length_b   1.000
_cell.length_c   1.000
_cell.angle_alpha   90.00
_cell.angle_beta   90.00
_cell.angle_gamma   90.00
#
_symmetry.space_group_name_H-M   'P 1'
#
loop_
_entity.id
_entity.type
_entity.pdbx_description
1 polymer ?
#
loop_
_entity_poly.entity_id
_entity_poly.type
_entity_poly.pdbx_seq_one_letter_code
_entity_poly.pdbx_strand_id
1 'polypeptide(L)'
;MSLKETLADFSTEVAFCAMFAHDRYLMPMSYEQNKANLLRYWSEAKGQLKRDAALIPAIDAQIEEMFAAFDSGDRKKGVDTAMALWNRNIKQME
;
A
#
# COMPACT_ATOMS: atom_id res chain seq x y z
N MET A 1 -4.57 -7.09 6.36
CA MET A 1 -3.23 -7.52 5.92
C MET A 1 -2.45 -6.30 5.51
N SER A 2 -1.17 -6.27 5.82
CA SER A 2 -0.24 -5.29 5.27
C SER A 2 -0.11 -5.46 3.75
N LEU A 3 0.31 -4.41 3.05
CA LEU A 3 0.60 -4.49 1.60
C LEU A 3 1.60 -5.60 1.28
N LYS A 4 2.58 -5.83 2.17
CA LYS A 4 3.57 -6.91 2.02
C LYS A 4 2.92 -8.29 2.04
N GLU A 5 2.01 -8.55 2.97
CA GLU A 5 1.29 -9.82 3.08
C GLU A 5 0.35 -10.02 1.87
N THR A 6 -0.42 -8.98 1.51
CA THR A 6 -1.32 -9.04 0.34
C THR A 6 -0.55 -9.31 -0.96
N LEU A 7 0.66 -8.75 -1.13
CA LEU A 7 1.53 -9.00 -2.28
C LEU A 7 2.13 -10.42 -2.27
N ALA A 8 2.46 -10.96 -1.10
CA ALA A 8 2.95 -12.33 -0.96
C ALA A 8 1.85 -13.35 -1.34
N ASP A 9 0.63 -13.13 -0.88
CA ASP A 9 -0.53 -13.95 -1.24
C ASP A 9 -0.86 -13.84 -2.73
N PHE A 10 -0.83 -12.61 -3.28
CA PHE A 10 -0.96 -12.40 -4.73
C PHE A 10 0.07 -13.20 -5.52
N SER A 11 1.35 -13.13 -5.14
CA SER A 11 2.43 -13.86 -5.82
C SER A 11 2.25 -15.39 -5.74
N THR A 12 1.71 -15.89 -4.63
CA THR A 12 1.43 -17.31 -4.44
C THR A 12 0.32 -17.78 -5.39
N GLU A 13 -0.75 -16.99 -5.53
CA GLU A 13 -1.86 -17.31 -6.45
C GLU A 13 -1.45 -17.20 -7.93
N VAL A 14 -0.51 -16.30 -8.28
CA VAL A 14 0.09 -16.27 -9.63
C VAL A 14 0.77 -17.60 -9.94
N ALA A 15 1.58 -18.11 -9.02
CA ALA A 15 2.29 -19.37 -9.19
C ALA A 15 1.31 -20.53 -9.34
N PHE A 16 0.26 -20.60 -8.52
CA PHE A 16 -0.78 -21.63 -8.62
C PHE A 16 -1.58 -21.54 -9.93
N CYS A 17 -1.97 -20.34 -10.38
CA CYS A 17 -2.62 -20.19 -11.68
C CYS A 17 -1.75 -20.73 -12.83
N ALA A 18 -0.45 -20.48 -12.79
CA ALA A 18 0.49 -20.95 -13.83
C ALA A 18 0.73 -22.47 -13.77
N MET A 19 0.77 -23.05 -12.57
CA MET A 19 0.99 -24.49 -12.36
C MET A 19 -0.25 -25.34 -12.69
N PHE A 20 -1.45 -24.82 -12.45
CA PHE A 20 -2.73 -25.51 -12.66
C PHE A 20 -3.47 -24.99 -13.90
N ALA A 21 -2.76 -24.34 -14.82
CA ALA A 21 -3.32 -23.96 -16.12
C ALA A 21 -3.90 -25.19 -16.82
N HIS A 22 -4.98 -24.98 -17.57
CA HIS A 22 -5.80 -26.06 -18.16
C HIS A 22 -5.02 -27.03 -19.06
N ASP A 23 -3.87 -26.62 -19.57
CA ASP A 23 -2.96 -27.39 -20.43
C ASP A 23 -1.87 -28.17 -19.66
N ARG A 24 -1.78 -28.05 -18.33
CA ARG A 24 -0.65 -28.57 -17.51
C ARG A 24 -1.04 -29.50 -16.35
N TYR A 25 -2.30 -29.94 -16.27
CA TYR A 25 -2.85 -30.62 -15.08
C TYR A 25 -2.05 -31.85 -14.60
N LEU A 26 -1.39 -31.71 -13.44
CA LEU A 26 -0.86 -32.82 -12.63
C LEU A 26 -1.65 -33.06 -11.33
N MET A 27 -2.48 -32.12 -10.86
CA MET A 27 -3.28 -32.24 -9.62
C MET A 27 -4.61 -31.48 -9.68
N PRO A 28 -5.66 -31.90 -8.93
CA PRO A 28 -7.04 -31.41 -9.06
C PRO A 28 -7.35 -30.09 -8.31
N MET A 29 -6.38 -29.17 -8.18
CA MET A 29 -6.69 -27.82 -7.67
C MET A 29 -7.37 -27.00 -8.78
N SER A 30 -8.52 -26.37 -8.48
CA SER A 30 -9.29 -25.68 -9.52
C SER A 30 -8.65 -24.33 -9.86
N TYR A 31 -8.11 -24.25 -11.07
CA TYR A 31 -7.60 -23.01 -11.69
C TYR A 31 -8.53 -21.80 -11.46
N GLU A 32 -9.84 -22.00 -11.56
CA GLU A 32 -10.84 -20.94 -11.37
C GLU A 32 -10.84 -20.35 -9.96
N GLN A 33 -10.63 -21.18 -8.92
CA GLN A 33 -10.52 -20.69 -7.55
C GLN A 33 -9.25 -19.86 -7.34
N ASN A 34 -8.11 -20.33 -7.86
CA ASN A 34 -6.84 -19.60 -7.77
C ASN A 34 -6.92 -18.27 -8.53
N LYS A 35 -7.56 -18.27 -9.70
CA LYS A 35 -7.82 -17.05 -10.48
C LYS A 35 -8.71 -16.06 -9.72
N ALA A 36 -9.76 -16.54 -9.05
CA ALA A 36 -10.62 -15.69 -8.24
C ALA A 36 -9.83 -15.06 -7.06
N ASN A 37 -9.00 -15.85 -6.38
CA ASN A 37 -8.15 -15.36 -5.31
C ASN A 37 -7.10 -14.34 -5.80
N LEU A 38 -6.43 -14.64 -6.92
CA LEU A 38 -5.48 -13.75 -7.57
C LEU A 38 -6.09 -12.36 -7.82
N LEU A 39 -7.28 -12.33 -8.44
CA LEU A 39 -7.98 -11.09 -8.75
C LEU A 39 -8.40 -10.32 -7.49
N ARG A 40 -8.79 -11.03 -6.43
CA ARG A 40 -9.11 -10.42 -5.13
C ARG A 40 -7.87 -9.76 -4.52
N TYR A 41 -6.76 -10.48 -4.38
CA TYR A 41 -5.54 -9.93 -3.79
C TYR A 41 -4.98 -8.77 -4.61
N TRP A 42 -5.06 -8.85 -5.94
CA TRP A 42 -4.68 -7.74 -6.81
C TRP A 42 -5.54 -6.49 -6.59
N SER A 43 -6.87 -6.65 -6.50
CA SER A 43 -7.78 -5.54 -6.24
C SER A 43 -7.46 -4.85 -4.91
N GLU A 44 -7.19 -5.64 -3.87
CA GLU A 44 -6.82 -5.15 -2.54
C GLU A 44 -5.47 -4.40 -2.55
N ALA A 45 -4.42 -5.02 -3.13
CA ALA A 45 -3.09 -4.41 -3.26
C ALA A 45 -3.14 -3.12 -4.09
N LYS A 46 -3.87 -3.13 -5.21
CA LYS A 46 -4.07 -1.95 -6.07
C LYS A 46 -4.79 -0.83 -5.32
N GLY A 47 -5.76 -1.16 -4.47
CA GLY A 47 -6.45 -0.19 -3.63
C GLY A 47 -5.51 0.45 -2.60
N GLN A 48 -4.68 -0.35 -1.93
CA GLN A 48 -3.67 0.13 -0.99
C GLN A 48 -2.64 1.04 -1.69
N LEU A 49 -2.03 0.58 -2.78
CA LEU A 49 -1.05 1.36 -3.57
C LEU A 49 -1.61 2.71 -4.03
N LYS A 50 -2.88 2.75 -4.48
CA LYS A 50 -3.53 4.01 -4.89
C LYS A 50 -3.74 4.96 -3.73
N ARG A 51 -4.18 4.43 -2.57
CA ARG A 51 -4.35 5.26 -1.36
C ARG A 51 -3.01 5.84 -0.94
N ASP A 52 -1.98 5.00 -0.85
CA ASP A 52 -0.65 5.42 -0.41
C ASP A 52 -0.04 6.45 -1.36
N ALA A 53 -0.13 6.22 -2.67
CA ALA A 53 0.32 7.20 -3.68
C ALA A 53 -0.49 8.52 -3.61
N ALA A 54 -1.78 8.47 -3.29
CA ALA A 54 -2.59 9.68 -3.13
C ALA A 54 -2.26 10.49 -1.87
N LEU A 55 -1.56 9.90 -0.89
CA LEU A 55 -1.08 10.61 0.31
C LEU A 55 0.17 11.46 0.02
N ILE A 56 0.95 11.11 -1.01
CA ILE A 56 2.23 11.77 -1.34
C ILE A 56 2.07 13.30 -1.47
N PRO A 57 1.15 13.86 -2.29
CA PRO A 57 1.06 15.32 -2.45
C PRO A 57 0.69 16.04 -1.15
N ALA A 58 -0.11 15.40 -0.29
CA ALA A 58 -0.49 15.97 0.99
C ALA A 58 0.68 15.95 2.00
N ILE A 59 1.55 14.94 1.93
CA ILE A 59 2.77 14.87 2.75
C ILE A 59 3.78 15.91 2.26
N ASP A 60 3.99 16.01 0.94
CA ASP A 60 4.88 17.02 0.35
C ASP A 60 4.49 18.44 0.77
N ALA A 61 3.19 18.77 0.67
CA ALA A 61 2.69 20.08 1.11
C ALA A 61 2.90 20.33 2.61
N GLN A 62 2.75 19.31 3.47
CA GLN A 62 3.00 19.45 4.90
C GLN A 62 4.49 19.63 5.23
N ILE A 63 5.38 18.99 4.47
CA ILE A 63 6.83 19.18 4.59
C ILE A 63 7.21 20.60 4.17
N GLU A 64 6.68 21.07 3.03
CA GLU A 64 6.89 22.46 2.57
C GLU A 64 6.39 23.47 3.60
N GLU A 65 5.19 23.27 4.16
CA GLU A 65 4.62 24.15 5.18
C GLU A 65 5.47 24.17 6.47
N MET A 66 5.97 23.01 6.89
CA MET A 66 6.84 22.90 8.06
C MET A 66 8.11 23.74 7.89
N PHE A 67 8.80 23.62 6.75
CA PHE A 67 10.02 24.36 6.50
C PHE A 67 9.76 25.86 6.29
N ALA A 68 8.70 26.24 5.57
CA ALA A 68 8.31 27.65 5.43
C ALA A 68 8.02 28.33 6.79
N ALA A 69 7.44 27.59 7.74
CA ALA A 69 7.22 28.09 9.10
C ALA A 69 8.55 28.32 9.84
N PHE A 70 9.52 27.40 9.72
CA PHE A 70 10.84 27.60 10.30
C PHE A 70 11.60 28.76 9.66
N ASP A 71 11.58 28.89 8.34
CA ASP A 71 12.27 29.94 7.61
C ASP A 71 11.72 31.34 7.91
N SER A 72 10.42 31.43 8.24
CA SER A 72 9.78 32.68 8.66
C SER A 72 9.95 33.00 10.16
N GLY A 73 10.63 32.12 10.91
CA GLY A 73 10.85 32.27 12.35
C GLY A 73 9.69 31.80 13.24
N ASP A 74 8.60 31.30 12.66
CA ASP A 74 7.48 30.70 13.39
C ASP A 74 7.79 29.25 13.78
N ARG A 75 8.65 29.12 14.78
CA ARG A 75 9.09 27.83 15.30
C ARG A 75 7.95 26.97 15.85
N LYS A 76 6.92 27.59 16.43
CA LYS A 76 5.78 26.87 16.99
C LYS A 76 5.00 26.18 15.87
N LYS A 77 4.66 26.92 14.82
CA LYS A 77 3.97 26.35 13.66
C LYS A 77 4.79 25.23 13.02
N GLY A 78 6.09 25.42 12.84
CA GLY A 78 6.95 24.36 12.29
C GLY A 78 6.92 23.07 13.13
N VAL A 79 6.98 23.18 14.46
CA VAL A 79 6.88 22.02 15.37
C VAL A 79 5.50 21.37 15.32
N ASP A 80 4.43 22.17 15.34
CA ASP A 80 3.05 21.66 15.28
C ASP A 80 2.81 20.87 13.97
N THR A 81 3.29 21.37 12.83
CA THR A 81 3.22 20.67 11.54
C THR A 81 4.04 19.38 11.52
N ALA A 82 5.25 19.38 12.11
CA ALA A 82 6.08 18.19 12.22
C ALA A 82 5.40 17.09 13.06
N MET A 83 4.80 17.47 14.19
CA MET A 83 4.07 16.56 15.07
C MET A 83 2.81 15.98 14.41
N ALA A 84 2.11 16.78 13.61
CA ALA A 84 0.97 16.31 12.83
C ALA A 84 1.40 15.26 11.78
N LEU A 85 2.51 15.48 11.10
CA LEU A 85 3.07 14.52 10.13
C LEU A 85 3.50 13.21 10.83
N TRP A 86 4.17 13.30 11.98
CA TRP A 86 4.59 12.13 12.75
C TRP A 86 3.39 11.29 13.22
N ASN A 87 2.36 11.93 13.78
CA ASN A 87 1.14 11.25 14.22
C ASN A 87 0.39 10.58 13.06
N ARG A 88 0.38 11.19 11.88
CA ARG A 88 -0.22 10.61 10.68
C ARG A 88 0.51 9.35 10.23
N ASN A 89 1.84 9.38 10.22
CA ASN A 89 2.67 8.22 9.83
C ASN A 89 2.54 7.06 10.82
N ILE A 90 2.50 7.32 12.13
CA ILE A 90 2.27 6.27 13.14
C ILE A 90 0.90 5.61 12.93
N LYS A 91 -0.17 6.39 12.78
CA LYS A 91 -1.54 5.87 12.65
C LYS A 91 -1.85 5.18 11.32
N GLN A 92 -1.00 5.35 10.31
CA GLN A 92 -1.12 4.69 9.01
C GLN A 92 -0.25 3.42 8.90
N MET A 93 0.62 3.18 9.89
CA MET A 93 1.44 1.97 9.99
C MET A 93 0.83 0.88 10.89
N GLU A 94 -0.25 1.19 11.63
CA GLU A 94 -1.11 0.25 12.36
C GLU A 94 -2.29 -0.21 11.49
#